data_AF-A0A7J2T7B5-F1
#
_entry.id   AF-A0A7J2T7B5-F1
#
_cell.length_a   1.000
_cell.length_b   1.000
_cell.length_c   1.000
_cell.angle_alpha   90.00
_cell.angle_beta   90.00
_cell.angle_gamma   90.00
#
_symmetry.space_group_name_H-M   'P 1'
#
loop_
_entity.id
_entity.type
_entity.pdbx_description
1 polymer ?
#
loop_
_entity_poly.entity_id
_entity_poly.type
_entity_poly.pdbx_seq_one_letter_code
_entity_poly.pdbx_strand_id
1 'polypeptide(L)'
;HLPRYIRQLPVYWIFYCRTKEEYRGQGLYKASLSILCNWARKRDPKAEIYIDTEPSNVPSRKAIETVGFIPAGIISVWTLGLPKLGSVAIWGSWNKEAEHPGVEL
;
A
#
# COMPACT_ATOMS: atom_id res chain seq x y z
N HIS A 1 -2.84 -8.91 -4.49
CA HIS A 1 -4.17 -8.27 -4.48
C HIS A 1 -4.32 -7.22 -5.59
N LEU A 2 -3.29 -6.43 -5.94
CA LEU A 2 -3.47 -5.40 -6.98
C LEU A 2 -3.80 -5.95 -8.40
N PRO A 3 -4.71 -5.30 -9.14
CA PRO A 3 -4.98 -5.56 -10.55
C PRO A 3 -3.72 -5.59 -11.42
N ARG A 4 -3.72 -6.42 -12.47
CA ARG A 4 -2.54 -6.63 -13.33
C ARG A 4 -2.02 -5.33 -13.96
N TYR A 5 -2.92 -4.46 -14.46
CA TYR A 5 -2.50 -3.23 -15.13
C TYR A 5 -1.82 -2.24 -14.17
N ILE A 6 -2.24 -2.17 -12.90
CA ILE A 6 -1.60 -1.32 -11.87
C ILE A 6 -0.16 -1.78 -11.63
N ARG A 7 0.04 -3.10 -11.56
CA ARG A 7 1.38 -3.69 -11.39
C ARG A 7 2.31 -3.47 -12.57
N GLN A 8 1.78 -3.12 -13.74
CA GLN A 8 2.54 -2.86 -14.96
C GLN A 8 2.85 -1.37 -15.16
N LEU A 9 2.33 -0.50 -14.31
CA LEU A 9 2.66 0.92 -14.35
C LEU A 9 4.17 1.13 -14.08
N PRO A 10 4.81 2.11 -14.71
CA PRO A 10 6.23 2.40 -14.54
C PRO A 10 6.50 3.16 -13.22
N VAL A 11 6.08 2.57 -12.10
CA VAL A 11 6.13 3.17 -10.75
C VAL A 11 6.60 2.11 -9.75
N TYR A 12 7.05 2.55 -8.58
CA TYR A 12 7.46 1.65 -7.51
C TYR A 12 6.30 1.35 -6.58
N TRP A 13 6.13 0.08 -6.20
CA TRP A 13 5.14 -0.36 -5.22
C TRP A 13 5.80 -1.01 -4.02
N ILE A 14 5.46 -0.55 -2.82
CA ILE A 14 5.77 -1.25 -1.57
C ILE A 14 4.62 -2.21 -1.28
N PHE A 15 4.75 -3.48 -1.67
CA PHE A 15 3.66 -4.45 -1.57
C PHE A 15 3.45 -5.01 -0.16
N TYR A 16 4.52 -5.53 0.46
CA TYR A 16 4.42 -6.20 1.75
C TYR A 16 5.45 -5.64 2.71
N CYS A 17 4.99 -4.86 3.67
CA CYS A 17 5.81 -4.33 4.75
C CYS A 17 5.07 -4.57 6.06
N ARG A 18 5.61 -5.43 6.91
CA ARG A 18 5.03 -5.74 8.23
C ARG A 18 6.12 -5.71 9.28
N THR A 19 5.76 -5.26 10.48
CA THR A 19 6.61 -5.41 11.66
C THR A 19 6.11 -6.61 12.47
N LYS A 20 7.02 -7.50 12.84
CA LYS A 20 6.76 -8.58 13.81
C LYS A 20 6.19 -7.99 15.11
N GLU A 21 5.27 -8.70 15.74
CA GLU A 21 4.43 -8.14 16.81
C GLU A 21 5.25 -7.64 18.00
N GLU A 22 6.24 -8.43 18.39
CA GLU A 22 7.16 -8.17 19.48
C GLU A 22 8.09 -6.96 19.24
N TYR A 23 8.14 -6.44 18.01
CA TYR A 23 8.93 -5.26 17.63
C TYR A 23 8.07 -4.05 17.23
N ARG A 24 6.74 -4.12 17.39
CA ARG A 24 5.84 -2.98 17.09
C ARG A 24 6.05 -1.84 18.09
N GLY A 25 5.59 -0.64 17.73
CA GLY A 25 5.69 0.56 18.57
C GLY A 25 7.07 1.23 18.60
N GLN A 26 8.10 0.64 17.98
CA GLN A 26 9.48 1.15 17.98
C GLN A 26 9.85 1.98 16.74
N GLY A 27 8.87 2.37 15.92
CA GLY A 27 9.12 3.14 14.70
C GLY A 27 9.74 2.37 13.52
N LEU A 28 10.02 1.06 13.68
CA LEU A 28 10.68 0.24 12.66
C LEU A 28 9.95 0.23 11.31
N TYR A 29 8.61 0.21 11.33
CA TYR A 29 7.80 0.30 10.11
C TYR A 29 8.07 1.60 9.35
N LYS A 30 8.03 2.75 10.04
CA LYS A 30 8.28 4.08 9.46
C LYS A 30 9.71 4.19 8.91
N ALA A 31 10.68 3.67 9.66
CA ALA A 31 12.08 3.64 9.24
C ALA A 31 12.25 2.78 7.97
N SER A 32 11.61 1.62 7.91
CA SER A 32 11.64 0.74 6.74
C SER A 32 11.05 1.41 5.50
N LEU A 33 9.89 2.07 5.63
CA LEU A 33 9.30 2.84 4.53
C LEU A 33 10.26 3.94 4.04
N SER A 34 10.87 4.68 4.95
CA SER A 34 11.83 5.74 4.60
C SER A 34 13.05 5.19 3.84
N ILE A 35 13.59 4.05 4.29
CA ILE A 35 14.72 3.37 3.62
C ILE A 35 14.33 2.92 2.22
N LEU A 36 13.17 2.29 2.05
CA LEU A 36 12.67 1.83 0.76
C LEU A 36 12.46 3.00 -0.22
N CYS A 37 11.87 4.10 0.25
CA CYS A 37 11.69 5.30 -0.55
C CYS A 37 13.02 5.92 -0.98
N ASN A 38 13.98 6.01 -0.06
CA ASN A 38 15.31 6.53 -0.35
C ASN A 38 16.05 5.64 -1.35
N TRP A 39 15.88 4.31 -1.25
CA TRP A 39 16.48 3.38 -2.20
C TRP A 39 15.92 3.54 -3.61
N ALA A 40 14.59 3.64 -3.74
CA ALA A 40 13.95 3.92 -5.03
C ALA A 40 14.41 5.26 -5.63
N ARG A 41 14.46 6.32 -4.81
CA ARG A 41 14.90 7.67 -5.26
C ARG A 41 16.38 7.78 -5.59
N LYS A 42 17.23 6.96 -4.96
CA LYS A 42 18.65 6.87 -5.35
C LYS A 42 18.82 6.27 -6.75
N ARG A 43 17.95 5.35 -7.14
CA ARG A 43 17.95 4.72 -8.47
C ARG A 43 17.29 5.61 -9.53
N ASP A 44 16.20 6.26 -9.16
CA ASP A 44 15.45 7.19 -9.99
C ASP A 44 15.00 8.39 -9.14
N PRO A 45 15.67 9.56 -9.27
CA PRO A 45 15.31 10.75 -8.49
C PRO A 45 13.85 11.21 -8.66
N LYS A 46 13.16 10.80 -9.74
CA LYS A 46 11.77 11.12 -10.01
C LYS A 46 10.80 9.97 -9.69
N ALA A 47 11.26 8.94 -8.99
CA ALA A 47 10.46 7.76 -8.67
C ALA A 47 9.12 8.13 -8.01
N GLU A 48 8.03 7.75 -8.68
CA GLU A 48 6.71 7.65 -8.06
C GLU A 48 6.64 6.36 -7.25
N ILE A 49 6.29 6.49 -5.97
CA ILE A 49 6.28 5.37 -5.03
C ILE A 49 4.90 5.30 -4.39
N TYR A 50 4.26 4.15 -4.51
CA TYR A 50 2.95 3.88 -3.94
C TYR A 50 3.04 2.75 -2.90
N ILE A 51 2.16 2.83 -1.90
CA ILE A 51 1.90 1.79 -0.93
C ILE A 51 0.40 1.74 -0.73
N ASP A 52 -0.13 0.54 -0.54
CA ASP A 52 -1.54 0.36 -0.22
C ASP A 52 -1.72 -0.26 1.17
N THR A 53 -2.90 -0.06 1.73
CA THR A 53 -3.34 -0.68 2.97
C THR A 53 -4.85 -0.80 2.93
N GLU A 54 -5.40 -1.81 3.60
CA GLU A 54 -6.85 -1.90 3.78
C GLU A 54 -7.38 -0.70 4.57
N PRO A 55 -8.58 -0.18 4.27
CA PRO A 55 -9.20 0.93 4.99
C PRO A 55 -9.28 0.75 6.51
N SER A 56 -9.50 -0.49 6.96
CA SER A 56 -9.60 -0.88 8.36
C SER A 56 -8.25 -0.84 9.10
N ASN A 57 -7.13 -0.82 8.38
CA ASN A 57 -5.80 -0.82 8.98
C ASN A 57 -5.33 0.62 9.27
N VAL A 58 -6.06 1.25 10.19
CA VAL A 58 -5.81 2.60 10.70
C VAL A 58 -4.36 2.81 11.16
N PRO A 59 -3.72 1.87 11.91
CA PRO A 59 -2.34 2.06 12.36
C PRO A 59 -1.34 2.14 11.19
N SER A 60 -1.49 1.27 10.19
CA SER A 60 -0.64 1.28 8.99
C SER A 60 -0.79 2.59 8.24
N ARG A 61 -2.04 3.01 7.99
CA ARG A 61 -2.33 4.27 7.29
C ARG A 61 -1.70 5.48 7.98
N LYS A 62 -1.91 5.63 9.30
CA LYS A 62 -1.30 6.74 10.06
C LYS A 62 0.22 6.73 9.98
N ALA A 63 0.83 5.54 10.02
CA ALA A 63 2.28 5.42 9.91
C ALA A 63 2.81 5.75 8.50
N ILE A 64 2.09 5.34 7.45
CA ILE A 64 2.36 5.69 6.05
C ILE A 64 2.31 7.20 5.87
N GLU A 65 1.23 7.85 6.31
CA GLU A 65 1.05 9.30 6.23
C GLU A 65 2.13 10.06 7.01
N THR A 66 2.54 9.55 8.19
CA THR A 66 3.63 10.17 8.98
C THR A 66 4.96 10.22 8.21
N VAL A 67 5.22 9.25 7.31
CA VAL A 67 6.45 9.20 6.51
C VAL A 67 6.41 10.19 5.33
N GLY A 68 5.27 10.86 5.11
CA GLY A 68 5.09 11.87 4.05
C GLY A 68 4.42 11.34 2.80
N PHE A 69 3.82 10.14 2.85
CA PHE A 69 2.88 9.72 1.81
C PHE A 69 1.58 10.51 1.95
N ILE A 70 0.93 10.76 0.80
CA ILE A 70 -0.37 11.41 0.74
C ILE A 70 -1.40 10.44 0.15
N PRO A 71 -2.69 10.59 0.48
CA PRO A 71 -3.77 9.85 -0.16
C PRO A 71 -3.69 9.93 -1.70
N ALA A 72 -3.78 8.78 -2.36
CA ALA A 72 -3.69 8.65 -3.82
C ALA A 72 -4.82 7.78 -4.37
N GLY A 73 -6.02 7.92 -3.83
CA GLY A 73 -7.19 7.19 -4.31
C GLY A 73 -7.41 5.81 -3.70
N ILE A 74 -8.44 5.13 -4.19
CA ILE A 74 -8.89 3.82 -3.70
C ILE A 74 -8.76 2.78 -4.82
N ILE A 75 -8.22 1.62 -4.45
CA ILE A 75 -8.18 0.44 -5.31
C ILE A 75 -9.31 -0.50 -4.89
N SER A 76 -10.18 -0.83 -5.84
CA SER A 76 -11.26 -1.80 -5.64
C SER A 76 -10.93 -3.08 -6.40
N VAL A 77 -11.04 -4.22 -5.73
CA VAL A 77 -10.76 -5.54 -6.33
C VAL A 77 -11.91 -6.47 -6.01
N TRP A 78 -12.53 -7.06 -7.05
CA TRP A 78 -13.45 -8.16 -6.88
C TRP A 78 -12.65 -9.46 -6.91
N THR A 79 -12.80 -10.24 -5.85
CA THR A 79 -12.20 -11.57 -5.77
C THR A 79 -13.29 -12.63 -5.75
N LEU A 80 -13.13 -13.67 -6.56
CA LEU A 80 -13.94 -14.86 -6.50
C LEU A 80 -13.24 -15.90 -5.63
N GLY A 81 -13.89 -16.33 -4.55
CA GLY A 81 -13.43 -17.44 -3.72
C GLY A 81 -13.73 -18.77 -4.40
N LEU A 82 -12.69 -19.53 -4.73
CA LEU A 82 -12.82 -20.86 -5.31
C LEU A 82 -12.45 -21.91 -4.24
N PRO A 83 -13.32 -22.90 -3.97
CA PRO A 83 -13.00 -23.98 -3.04
C PRO A 83 -11.65 -24.65 -3.41
N LYS A 84 -10.78 -24.86 -2.41
CA LYS A 84 -9.43 -25.45 -2.54
C LYS A 84 -8.39 -24.65 -3.33
N LEU A 85 -8.78 -23.60 -4.06
CA LEU A 85 -7.89 -22.76 -4.87
C LEU A 85 -7.66 -21.37 -4.26
N GLY A 86 -8.43 -21.01 -3.23
CA GLY A 86 -8.34 -19.69 -2.59
C GLY A 86 -9.07 -18.62 -3.40
N SER A 87 -8.69 -17.36 -3.17
CA SER A 87 -9.34 -16.20 -3.79
C SER A 87 -8.59 -15.73 -5.04
N VAL A 88 -9.31 -15.60 -6.16
CA VAL A 88 -8.77 -15.10 -7.43
C VAL A 88 -9.36 -13.73 -7.73
N ALA A 89 -8.52 -12.74 -8.01
CA ALA A 89 -8.99 -11.43 -8.46
C ALA A 89 -9.57 -11.55 -9.88
N ILE A 90 -10.86 -11.25 -10.04
CA ILE A 90 -11.58 -11.32 -11.31
C ILE A 90 -11.73 -9.93 -11.97
N TRP A 91 -11.66 -8.87 -11.17
CA TRP A 91 -11.68 -7.49 -11.65
C TRP A 91 -11.01 -6.56 -10.64
N GLY A 92 -10.51 -5.41 -11.11
CA GLY A 92 -10.20 -4.31 -10.21
C GLY A 92 -9.95 -2.99 -10.92
N SER A 93 -10.13 -1.91 -10.19
CA SER A 93 -9.98 -0.53 -10.64
C SER A 93 -9.17 0.27 -9.63
N TRP A 94 -8.62 1.41 -10.06
CA TRP A 94 -8.01 2.40 -9.21
C TRP A 94 -8.61 3.76 -9.52
N ASN A 95 -9.41 4.27 -8.59
CA ASN A 95 -9.90 5.63 -8.65
C ASN A 95 -8.94 6.53 -7.88
N LYS A 96 -8.06 7.23 -8.60
CA LYS A 96 -7.05 8.14 -8.02
C LYS A 96 -7.64 9.35 -7.30
N GLU A 97 -8.86 9.74 -7.66
CA GLU A 97 -9.57 10.91 -7.13
C GLU A 97 -10.46 10.55 -5.94
N ALA A 98 -10.65 9.26 -5.66
CA ALA A 98 -11.46 8.83 -4.53
C ALA A 98 -10.82 9.27 -3.20
N GLU A 99 -11.60 9.98 -2.40
CA GLU A 99 -11.20 10.31 -1.04
C GLU A 99 -11.05 9.03 -0.21
N HIS A 100 -9.99 8.98 0.59
CA HIS A 100 -9.82 7.88 1.52
C HIS A 100 -10.89 7.97 2.61
N PRO A 101 -11.47 6.83 3.05
CA PRO A 101 -12.49 6.85 4.11
C PRO A 101 -11.96 7.52 5.38
N GLY A 102 -12.84 8.09 6.19
CA GLY A 102 -12.46 8.69 7.47
C GLY A 102 -11.68 7.71 8.35
N VAL A 103 -10.75 8.25 9.15
CA VAL A 103 -10.02 7.46 10.15
C VAL A 103 -10.78 7.60 11.47
N GLU A 104 -11.92 6.91 11.59
CA GLU A 104 -12.64 6.86 12.86
C GLU A 104 -11.82 6.05 13.89
N LEU A 105 -11.77 6.56 15.13
CA LEU A 105 -11.01 6.00 16.26
C LEU A 105 -11.83 4.97 17.02
#